data_AF-A0A938HF32-F1
#
_entry.id   AF-A0A938HF32-F1
#
_cell.length_a   1.000
_cell.length_b   1.000
_cell.length_c   1.000
_cell.angle_alpha   90.00
_cell.angle_beta   90.00
_cell.angle_gamma   90.00
#
_symmetry.space_group_name_H-M   'P 1'
#
loop_
_entity.id
_entity.type
_entity.pdbx_description
1 polymer ?
#
loop_
_entity_poly.entity_id
_entity_poly.type
_entity_poly.pdbx_seq_one_letter_code
_entity_poly.pdbx_strand_id
1 'polypeptide(L)'
;MMGFAPEERLLLKWTYRGERIGHADSLLLMGSCFSERMGSQLQRHLFEVSWQPTGTIFDPVSLHDHLQAYWCRAQGQEIPWNLHDWQLLDGVWHHWNLHSKLSHPNLEQAKEQAVHAIDAGAQALQKAHTLVLTLGTAYVYFLRSSGEPVANCHRFP
;
A
#
# COMPACT_ATOMS: atom_id res chain seq x y z
N MET A 1 -22.44 16.97 24.63
CA MET A 1 -21.23 16.13 24.84
C MET A 1 -20.02 17.00 24.58
N MET A 2 -19.36 17.45 25.66
CA MET A 2 -18.11 18.23 25.60
C MET A 2 -17.00 17.33 25.07
N GLY A 3 -16.43 17.69 23.91
CA GLY A 3 -15.28 16.99 23.36
C GLY A 3 -14.04 17.28 24.18
N PHE A 4 -13.31 16.24 24.57
CA PHE A 4 -11.97 16.31 25.13
C PHE A 4 -11.02 16.92 24.09
N ALA A 5 -10.87 18.24 24.09
CA ALA A 5 -9.72 18.90 23.47
C ALA A 5 -8.78 19.31 24.62
N PRO A 6 -7.53 18.81 24.67
CA PRO A 6 -6.58 19.18 25.72
C PRO A 6 -6.28 20.69 25.68
N GLU A 7 -6.08 21.30 26.85
CA GLU A 7 -5.85 22.74 27.05
C GLU A 7 -4.56 23.26 26.38
N GLU A 8 -3.57 22.39 26.19
CA GLU A 8 -2.30 22.75 25.54
C GLU A 8 -2.29 22.26 24.09
N ARG A 9 -2.53 23.18 23.15
CA ARG A 9 -2.29 22.95 21.72
C ARG A 9 -0.95 23.53 21.32
N LEU A 10 -0.08 22.72 20.71
CA LEU A 10 1.08 23.23 19.99
C LEU A 10 0.61 24.04 18.79
N LEU A 11 0.73 25.36 18.87
CA LEU A 11 0.47 26.26 17.74
C LEU A 11 1.70 26.31 16.84
N LEU A 12 1.72 25.45 15.82
CA LEU A 12 2.71 25.51 14.76
C LEU A 12 2.40 26.70 13.83
N LYS A 13 3.21 27.76 13.92
CA LYS A 13 3.24 28.80 12.89
C LYS A 13 4.06 28.27 11.72
N TRP A 14 3.38 27.75 10.71
CA TRP A 14 4.02 27.23 9.51
C TRP A 14 3.46 27.93 8.27
N THR A 15 4.30 28.04 7.24
CA THR A 15 3.90 28.55 5.92
C THR A 15 4.27 27.49 4.91
N TYR A 16 3.28 26.88 4.26
CA TYR A 16 3.55 25.98 3.15
C TYR A 16 4.06 26.76 1.94
N ARG A 17 5.21 26.36 1.41
CA ARG A 17 5.82 26.95 0.21
C ARG A 17 5.94 25.96 -0.96
N GLY A 18 5.46 24.73 -0.77
CA GLY A 18 5.47 23.70 -1.83
C GLY A 18 4.33 23.89 -2.82
N GLU A 19 4.34 23.05 -3.86
CA GLU A 19 3.24 22.97 -4.83
C GLU A 19 1.94 22.56 -4.14
N ARG A 20 0.87 23.27 -4.44
CA ARG A 20 -0.44 22.98 -3.88
C ARG A 20 -1.08 21.85 -4.67
N ILE A 21 -1.57 20.86 -3.94
CA ILE A 21 -2.38 19.77 -4.49
C ILE A 21 -3.84 20.24 -4.55
N GLY A 22 -4.45 20.17 -5.74
CA GLY A 22 -5.85 20.49 -6.00
C GLY A 22 -6.66 19.27 -6.44
N HIS A 23 -7.95 19.48 -6.73
CA HIS A 23 -8.86 18.41 -7.15
C HIS A 23 -8.56 17.83 -8.54
N ALA A 24 -7.79 18.55 -9.37
CA ALA A 24 -7.36 18.07 -10.68
C ALA A 24 -6.10 17.20 -10.61
N ASP A 25 -5.42 17.16 -9.45
CA ASP A 25 -4.20 16.39 -9.27
C ASP A 25 -4.57 15.00 -8.77
N SER A 26 -4.23 13.99 -9.57
CA SER A 26 -4.36 12.59 -9.22
C SER A 26 -3.32 12.19 -8.17
N LEU A 27 -3.77 11.49 -7.14
CA LEU A 27 -2.95 11.11 -6.00
C LEU A 27 -2.82 9.59 -5.89
N LEU A 28 -1.60 9.14 -5.60
CA LEU A 28 -1.35 7.76 -5.18
C LEU A 28 -0.77 7.78 -3.76
N LEU A 29 -1.48 7.19 -2.80
CA LEU A 29 -1.03 7.04 -1.41
C LEU A 29 -0.61 5.59 -1.16
N MET A 30 0.62 5.35 -0.74
CA MET A 30 1.14 3.99 -0.48
C MET A 30 1.74 3.84 0.91
N GLY A 31 1.80 2.61 1.40
CA GLY A 31 2.39 2.29 2.71
C GLY A 31 1.36 1.93 3.79
N SER A 32 1.54 2.52 4.97
CA SER A 32 0.85 2.13 6.21
C SER A 32 -0.67 2.37 6.18
N CYS A 33 -1.37 1.97 7.24
CA CYS A 33 -2.81 2.22 7.39
C CYS A 33 -3.17 3.73 7.39
N PHE A 34 -2.19 4.61 7.62
CA PHE A 34 -2.38 6.05 7.45
C PHE A 34 -2.71 6.42 6.01
N SER A 35 -2.08 5.78 5.02
CA SER A 35 -2.35 6.01 3.59
C SER A 35 -3.81 5.69 3.23
N GLU A 36 -4.37 4.60 3.77
CA GLU A 36 -5.77 4.25 3.59
C GLU A 36 -6.71 5.28 4.24
N ARG A 37 -6.43 5.67 5.50
CA ARG A 37 -7.23 6.65 6.23
C ARG A 37 -7.28 8.01 5.52
N MET A 38 -6.11 8.49 5.09
CA MET A 38 -6.00 9.76 4.38
C MET A 38 -6.59 9.68 2.98
N GLY A 39 -6.36 8.57 2.26
CA GLY A 39 -6.96 8.33 0.95
C GLY A 39 -8.48 8.37 1.01
N SER A 40 -9.09 7.69 1.98
CA SER A 40 -10.53 7.73 2.19
C SER A 40 -11.05 9.14 2.52
N GLN A 41 -10.33 9.92 3.34
CA GLN A 41 -10.73 11.31 3.60
C GLN A 41 -10.63 12.18 2.35
N LEU A 42 -9.52 12.13 1.62
CA LEU A 42 -9.33 12.89 0.38
C LEU A 42 -10.41 12.55 -0.65
N GLN A 43 -10.75 11.27 -0.80
CA GLN A 43 -11.82 10.82 -1.68
C GLN A 43 -13.18 11.41 -1.29
N ARG A 44 -13.51 11.45 0.01
CA ARG A 44 -14.76 12.11 0.50
C ARG A 44 -14.78 13.60 0.20
N HIS A 45 -13.62 14.21 0.07
CA HIS A 45 -13.46 15.60 -0.35
C HIS A 45 -13.29 15.74 -1.88
N LEU A 46 -13.65 14.73 -2.68
CA LEU A 46 -13.65 14.77 -4.14
C LEU A 46 -12.27 14.97 -4.78
N PHE A 47 -11.19 14.55 -4.10
CA PHE A 47 -9.90 14.40 -4.76
C PHE A 47 -9.89 13.10 -5.58
N GLU A 48 -9.23 13.13 -6.74
CA GLU A 48 -8.88 11.92 -7.47
C GLU A 48 -7.74 11.21 -6.75
N VAL A 49 -8.05 10.16 -6.00
CA VAL A 49 -7.06 9.47 -5.17
C VAL A 49 -7.22 7.96 -5.25
N SER A 50 -6.09 7.28 -5.45
CA SER A 50 -5.92 5.85 -5.25
C SER A 50 -5.03 5.63 -4.03
N TRP A 51 -5.27 4.55 -3.29
CA TRP A 51 -4.37 4.15 -2.20
C TRP A 51 -4.08 2.67 -2.25
N GLN A 52 -2.82 2.33 -1.96
CA GLN A 52 -2.18 1.02 -2.04
C GLN A 52 -3.11 -0.15 -2.42
N PRO A 53 -3.33 -0.38 -3.73
CA PRO A 53 -4.26 -1.39 -4.21
C PRO A 53 -3.93 -2.81 -3.74
N THR A 54 -2.65 -3.14 -3.57
CA THR A 54 -2.19 -4.43 -3.02
C THR A 54 -2.33 -4.55 -1.49
N GLY A 55 -2.76 -3.47 -0.82
CA GLY A 55 -3.05 -3.39 0.60
C GLY A 55 -1.86 -2.96 1.45
N THR A 56 -2.13 -2.68 2.73
CA THR A 56 -1.19 -1.99 3.63
C THR A 56 0.17 -2.68 3.73
N ILE A 57 1.22 -1.85 3.68
CA ILE A 57 2.62 -2.25 3.84
C ILE A 57 3.27 -1.30 4.84
N PHE A 58 3.98 -1.85 5.82
CA PHE A 58 4.56 -1.03 6.88
C PHE A 58 6.04 -0.74 6.65
N ASP A 59 6.80 -1.71 6.17
CA ASP A 59 8.24 -1.59 6.05
C ASP A 59 8.67 -0.97 4.70
N PRO A 60 9.79 -0.24 4.68
CA PRO A 60 10.23 0.50 3.50
C PRO A 60 10.69 -0.40 2.34
N VAL A 61 11.22 -1.60 2.63
CA VAL A 61 11.73 -2.52 1.59
C VAL A 61 10.58 -3.08 0.79
N SER A 62 9.57 -3.63 1.45
CA SER A 62 8.38 -4.15 0.78
C SER A 62 7.61 -3.06 0.04
N LEU A 63 7.59 -1.83 0.58
CA LEU A 63 6.96 -0.69 -0.10
C LEU A 63 7.70 -0.35 -1.41
N HIS A 64 9.03 -0.38 -1.39
CA HIS A 64 9.86 -0.23 -2.58
C HIS A 64 9.55 -1.33 -3.62
N ASP A 65 9.44 -2.58 -3.20
CA ASP A 65 9.19 -3.71 -4.10
C ASP A 65 7.81 -3.61 -4.77
N HIS A 66 6.82 -3.03 -4.08
CA HIS A 66 5.51 -2.73 -4.66
C HIS A 66 5.55 -1.57 -5.63
N LEU A 67 6.31 -0.51 -5.34
CA LEU A 67 6.55 0.57 -6.29
C LEU A 67 7.21 0.06 -7.56
N GLN A 68 8.24 -0.79 -7.44
CA GLN A 68 8.87 -1.42 -8.60
C GLN A 68 7.91 -2.34 -9.35
N ALA A 69 7.09 -3.13 -8.66
CA ALA A 69 6.10 -3.98 -9.32
C ALA A 69 5.09 -3.15 -10.14
N TYR A 70 4.59 -2.04 -9.60
CA TYR A 70 3.70 -1.14 -10.33
C TYR A 70 4.41 -0.50 -11.51
N TRP A 71 5.66 -0.08 -11.35
CA TRP A 71 6.47 0.51 -12.41
C TRP A 71 6.74 -0.48 -13.55
N CYS A 72 7.26 -1.67 -13.25
CA CYS A 72 7.49 -2.72 -14.23
C CYS A 72 6.21 -3.09 -14.96
N ARG A 73 5.11 -3.29 -14.22
CA ARG A 73 3.81 -3.63 -14.81
C ARG A 73 3.30 -2.53 -15.74
N ALA A 74 3.45 -1.26 -15.36
CA ALA A 74 3.11 -0.11 -16.18
C ALA A 74 3.90 -0.08 -17.51
N GLN A 75 5.10 -0.64 -17.53
CA GLN A 75 5.94 -0.76 -18.73
C GLN A 75 5.72 -2.08 -19.49
N GLY A 76 4.76 -2.91 -19.08
CA GLY A 76 4.55 -4.24 -19.67
C GLY A 76 5.66 -5.25 -19.35
N GLN A 77 6.46 -4.99 -18.32
CA GLN A 77 7.54 -5.86 -17.85
C GLN A 77 7.04 -6.79 -16.74
N GLU A 78 7.77 -7.88 -16.52
CA GLU A 78 7.56 -8.76 -15.37
C GLU A 78 7.88 -8.03 -14.06
N ILE A 79 7.12 -8.33 -13.00
CA ILE A 79 7.33 -7.74 -11.68
C ILE A 79 8.52 -8.42 -10.97
N PRO A 80 9.21 -7.74 -10.03
CA PRO A 80 10.47 -8.22 -9.47
C PRO A 80 10.32 -9.29 -8.38
N TRP A 81 9.12 -9.79 -8.10
CA TRP A 81 8.86 -10.84 -7.11
C TRP A 81 7.89 -11.90 -7.62
N ASN A 82 8.05 -13.12 -7.12
CA ASN A 82 7.35 -14.29 -7.62
C ASN A 82 5.89 -14.34 -7.15
N LEU A 83 4.94 -13.94 -8.00
CA LEU A 83 3.51 -14.01 -7.70
C LEU A 83 2.94 -15.45 -7.59
N HIS A 84 3.74 -16.47 -7.86
CA HIS A 84 3.32 -17.87 -7.77
C HIS A 84 3.58 -18.50 -6.40
N ASP A 85 4.26 -17.82 -5.48
CA ASP A 85 4.63 -18.35 -4.15
C ASP A 85 3.51 -18.16 -3.10
N TRP A 86 2.40 -18.90 -3.28
CA TRP A 86 1.25 -18.86 -2.36
C TRP A 86 1.36 -19.88 -1.23
N GLN A 87 0.96 -19.48 -0.04
CA GLN A 87 0.98 -20.27 1.18
C GLN A 87 -0.44 -20.55 1.66
N LEU A 88 -0.76 -21.82 1.93
CA LEU A 88 -2.05 -22.20 2.50
C LEU A 88 -1.95 -22.24 4.03
N LEU A 89 -2.78 -21.46 4.72
CA LEU A 89 -2.92 -21.46 6.18
C LEU A 89 -4.40 -21.45 6.54
N ASP A 90 -4.83 -22.38 7.40
CA ASP A 90 -6.22 -22.49 7.87
C ASP A 90 -7.29 -22.47 6.74
N GLY A 91 -6.96 -23.07 5.60
CA GLY A 91 -7.85 -23.14 4.44
C GLY A 91 -7.91 -21.86 3.59
N VAL A 92 -7.04 -20.88 3.85
CA VAL A 92 -6.95 -19.60 3.13
C VAL A 92 -5.58 -19.47 2.47
N TRP A 93 -5.55 -19.01 1.21
CA TRP A 93 -4.31 -18.74 0.49
C TRP A 93 -3.81 -17.33 0.76
N HIS A 94 -2.53 -17.24 1.13
CA HIS A 94 -1.80 -16.01 1.41
C HIS A 94 -0.59 -15.89 0.50
N HIS A 95 -0.11 -14.67 0.32
CA HIS A 95 1.15 -14.39 -0.36
C HIS A 95 1.97 -13.46 0.52
N TRP A 96 3.27 -13.73 0.66
CA TRP A 96 4.16 -12.99 1.56
C TRP A 96 4.21 -11.48 1.30
N ASN A 97 4.15 -11.12 0.02
CA ASN A 97 4.18 -9.72 -0.41
C ASN A 97 2.80 -9.05 -0.47
N LEU A 98 1.69 -9.75 -0.25
CA LEU A 98 0.35 -9.16 -0.37
C LEU A 98 -0.30 -9.01 1.00
N HIS A 99 -1.13 -7.98 1.17
CA HIS A 99 -1.94 -7.83 2.38
C HIS A 99 -3.03 -8.91 2.44
N SER A 100 -3.43 -9.30 3.65
CA SER A 100 -4.45 -10.35 3.87
C SER A 100 -5.82 -10.05 3.25
N LYS A 101 -6.06 -8.82 2.83
CA LYS A 101 -7.26 -8.42 2.08
C LYS A 101 -7.37 -9.11 0.71
N LEU A 102 -6.24 -9.57 0.16
CA LEU A 102 -6.15 -10.30 -1.11
C LEU A 102 -6.06 -11.82 -0.90
N SER A 103 -6.15 -12.27 0.35
CA SER A 103 -6.17 -13.68 0.68
C SER A 103 -7.55 -14.26 0.45
N HIS A 104 -7.60 -15.51 -0.02
CA HIS A 104 -8.87 -16.13 -0.40
C HIS A 104 -8.82 -17.67 -0.27
N PRO A 105 -9.94 -18.35 0.10
CA PRO A 105 -9.98 -19.83 0.16
C PRO A 105 -9.76 -20.51 -1.19
N ASN A 106 -10.11 -19.83 -2.27
CA ASN A 106 -9.85 -20.27 -3.65
C ASN A 106 -8.60 -19.57 -4.19
N LEU A 107 -7.56 -20.36 -4.51
CA LEU A 107 -6.27 -19.88 -5.01
C LEU A 107 -6.38 -19.06 -6.29
N GLU A 108 -7.20 -19.49 -7.25
CA GLU A 108 -7.32 -18.80 -8.53
C GLU A 108 -7.97 -17.43 -8.35
N GLN A 109 -8.95 -17.32 -7.46
CA GLN A 109 -9.53 -16.02 -7.10
C GLN A 109 -8.52 -15.12 -6.36
N ALA A 110 -7.66 -15.69 -5.51
CA ALA A 110 -6.60 -14.92 -4.84
C ALA A 110 -5.60 -14.34 -5.86
N LYS A 111 -5.17 -15.16 -6.82
CA LYS A 111 -4.28 -14.75 -7.93
C LYS A 111 -4.92 -13.66 -8.79
N GLU A 112 -6.18 -13.85 -9.18
CA GLU A 112 -6.91 -12.88 -10.00
C GLU A 112 -7.01 -11.52 -9.29
N GLN A 113 -7.39 -11.52 -8.00
CA GLN A 113 -7.43 -10.31 -7.18
C GLN A 113 -6.07 -9.63 -7.05
N ALA A 114 -5.00 -10.42 -6.90
CA ALA A 114 -3.64 -9.89 -6.82
C ALA A 114 -3.21 -9.22 -8.13
N VAL A 115 -3.45 -9.87 -9.27
CA VAL A 115 -3.14 -9.30 -10.59
C VAL A 115 -3.93 -8.00 -10.81
N HIS A 116 -5.24 -8.00 -10.54
CA HIS A 116 -6.06 -6.79 -10.65
C HIS A 116 -5.58 -5.67 -9.73
N ALA A 117 -5.14 -5.98 -8.51
CA ALA A 117 -4.58 -4.99 -7.60
C ALA A 117 -3.26 -4.40 -8.14
N ILE A 118 -2.38 -5.23 -8.70
CA ILE A 118 -1.13 -4.77 -9.30
C ILE A 118 -1.41 -3.90 -10.54
N ASP A 119 -2.37 -4.29 -11.39
CA ASP A 119 -2.79 -3.52 -12.55
C ASP A 119 -3.37 -2.16 -12.15
N ALA A 120 -4.23 -2.13 -11.12
CA ALA A 120 -4.77 -0.88 -10.57
C ALA A 120 -3.65 0.01 -10.00
N GLY A 121 -2.66 -0.58 -9.33
CA GLY A 121 -1.48 0.12 -8.82
C GLY A 121 -0.63 0.73 -9.92
N ALA A 122 -0.38 -0.04 -10.99
CA ALA A 122 0.35 0.43 -12.18
C ALA A 122 -0.38 1.60 -12.86
N GLN A 123 -1.69 1.49 -13.07
CA GLN A 123 -2.49 2.57 -13.65
C GLN A 123 -2.51 3.81 -12.76
N ALA A 124 -2.65 3.65 -11.45
CA ALA A 124 -2.59 4.76 -10.51
C ALA A 124 -1.22 5.44 -10.52
N LEU A 125 -0.13 4.67 -10.57
CA LEU A 125 1.23 5.20 -10.61
C LEU A 125 1.49 5.99 -11.90
N GLN A 126 1.04 5.50 -13.06
CA GLN A 126 1.17 6.20 -14.34
C GLN A 126 0.42 7.53 -14.38
N LYS A 127 -0.75 7.58 -13.72
CA LYS A 127 -1.59 8.77 -13.72
C LYS A 127 -1.20 9.77 -12.65
N ALA A 128 -0.56 9.34 -11.56
CA ALA A 128 -0.35 10.15 -10.36
C ALA A 128 0.48 11.41 -10.65
N HIS A 129 -0.09 12.56 -10.31
CA HIS A 129 0.64 13.80 -10.16
C HIS A 129 1.51 13.77 -8.91
N THR A 130 0.96 13.30 -7.79
CA THR A 130 1.68 13.22 -6.51
C THR A 130 1.62 11.82 -5.92
N LEU A 131 2.79 11.29 -5.57
CA LEU A 131 2.97 10.08 -4.78
C LEU A 131 3.23 10.43 -3.31
N VAL A 132 2.43 9.87 -2.41
CA VAL A 132 2.59 10.04 -0.96
C VAL A 132 2.91 8.69 -0.33
N LEU A 133 4.07 8.60 0.33
CA LEU A 133 4.55 7.37 0.97
C LEU A 133 4.46 7.51 2.50
N THR A 134 3.85 6.54 3.17
CA THR A 134 3.78 6.51 4.63
C THR A 134 4.48 5.26 5.17
N LEU A 135 5.64 5.46 5.80
CA LEU A 135 6.45 4.39 6.37
C LEU A 135 5.93 4.07 7.78
N GLY A 136 5.60 2.80 8.01
CA GLY A 136 4.98 2.32 9.26
C GLY A 136 5.96 1.71 10.26
N THR A 137 7.17 1.33 9.84
CA THR A 137 8.20 0.73 10.69
C THR A 137 9.59 0.85 10.08
N ALA A 138 10.64 0.75 10.90
CA ALA A 138 12.03 0.59 10.47
C ALA A 138 12.50 -0.87 10.45
N TYR A 139 11.63 -1.81 10.85
CA TYR A 139 11.92 -3.24 10.90
C TYR A 139 11.42 -3.95 9.65
N VAL A 140 12.25 -4.81 9.08
CA VAL A 140 11.93 -5.69 7.95
C VAL A 140 12.07 -7.13 8.43
N TYR A 141 11.12 -7.99 8.05
CA TYR A 141 11.16 -9.41 8.34
C TYR A 141 11.60 -10.17 7.10
N PHE A 142 12.40 -11.22 7.30
CA PHE A 142 12.91 -12.06 6.23
C PHE A 142 12.54 -13.51 6.50
N LEU A 143 12.14 -14.24 5.46
CA LEU A 143 11.94 -15.70 5.56
C LEU A 143 13.28 -16.36 5.88
N ARG A 144 13.29 -17.23 6.90
CA ARG A 144 14.50 -17.98 7.24
C ARG A 144 14.94 -18.95 6.13
N SER A 145 14.00 -19.44 5.34
CA SER A 145 14.24 -20.44 4.29
C SER A 145 14.89 -19.85 3.03
N SER A 146 14.37 -18.72 2.53
CA SER A 146 14.85 -18.08 1.29
C SER A 146 15.72 -16.84 1.53
N GLY A 147 15.64 -16.22 2.72
CA GLY A 147 16.27 -14.93 3.00
C GLY A 147 15.56 -13.75 2.35
N GLU A 148 14.39 -13.95 1.74
CA GLU A 148 13.61 -12.90 1.09
C GLU A 148 12.80 -12.07 2.09
N PRO A 149 12.63 -10.76 1.85
CA PRO A 149 11.78 -9.92 2.68
C PRO A 149 10.30 -10.30 2.53
N VAL A 150 9.51 -10.08 3.59
CA VAL A 150 8.05 -10.28 3.55
C VAL A 150 7.32 -9.01 3.96
N ALA A 151 6.36 -8.61 3.13
CA ALA A 151 5.54 -7.42 3.39
C ALA A 151 4.55 -7.62 4.53
N ASN A 152 3.99 -8.83 4.62
CA ASN A 152 3.03 -9.20 5.65
C ASN A 152 3.32 -10.63 6.10
N CYS A 153 3.59 -10.81 7.39
CA CYS A 153 3.85 -12.14 7.95
C CYS A 153 2.57 -12.95 8.19
N HIS A 154 1.36 -12.38 8.00
CA HIS A 154 0.02 -13.00 8.22
C HIS A 154 -0.14 -13.82 9.51
N ARG A 155 0.65 -13.53 10.55
CA ARG A 155 0.74 -14.35 11.77
C ARG A 155 1.15 -15.81 11.51
N PHE A 156 1.86 -16.07 10.41
CA PHE A 156 2.61 -17.30 10.25
C PHE A 156 3.61 -17.43 11.41
N PRO A 157 3.76 -18.63 11.98
CA PRO A 157 4.65 -18.90 13.11
C PRO A 157 6.14 -18.74 12.75
#